data_AF-A0A3P3EVA5-F1
#
_entry.id   AF-A0A3P3EVA5-F1
#
_cell.length_a   1.000
_cell.length_b   1.000
_cell.length_c   1.000
_cell.angle_alpha   90.00
_cell.angle_beta   90.00
_cell.angle_gamma   90.00
#
_symmetry.space_group_name_H-M   'P 1'
#
loop_
_entity.id
_entity.type
_entity.pdbx_description
1 polymer ?
#
loop_
_entity_poly.entity_id
_entity_poly.type
_entity_poly.pdbx_seq_one_letter_code
_entity_poly.pdbx_strand_id
1 'polypeptide(L)'
;MAEESARHTVGDTVVSIMPMGTVPLIPEQDGQEPVISPEESLEDTSIPWFDPPIWPTDLFATAAHVLHISGLLTYFDPDPDVIPRAGEQPMSFTLSLEDRAKCERAGTDWSENGETPDFVYDLWDVVIAAWVQPIRASFYTQKSARKNVPKWWKASLQLLIIADQACAGLGSPRDPDNPRWLVNAFEQFFAQPFARPRKLTEQGAYRAKRQIPTFGRDSDPDVGCVQPKNRISAVGCNMRNLTRNVAYIPHVGNVRCHWHQPINSKLDEDADALDILIIPLPFEMRDNWIRTKDTALPHDDRRPKWGNFEVVQEWLVDQDWIIELVAEEVAKAKLKLKGESLNGIIFPEYALTEAIFNKICGRVKEIAPEMEFAITGSSTNCEGEEGNFVLTAMWKNNELAELKHKESRYLLTSRRKHHRWRLAQSQIKDYDLTKSLDCSSAWWESHKIAQREIHFFHFRKTSVFTTMICEDLARSDPCHDILRAIGPNLLFAILMDGPQIPARWPARYAATLAEDPGTSVLTVTSLGLMERSTAAGKFPPNRTIAMWRDEDGETRPLSLDDKARSMLLSLEPRSVVDQTLDGRKNEKAWSWRYKGAVSL
;
A
#
# COMPACT_ATOMS: atom_id res chain seq x y z
N MET A 1 -1.11 -40.25 -27.97
CA MET A 1 -1.58 -40.57 -26.60
C MET A 1 -0.51 -40.17 -25.58
N ALA A 2 -0.11 -38.90 -25.60
CA ALA A 2 0.67 -38.26 -24.55
C ALA A 2 0.06 -36.85 -24.40
N GLU A 3 -0.01 -36.33 -23.18
CA GLU A 3 -0.77 -35.14 -22.74
C GLU A 3 -2.22 -35.35 -22.29
N GLU A 4 -2.44 -36.34 -21.41
CA GLU A 4 -3.52 -36.25 -20.40
C GLU A 4 -2.91 -36.05 -19.01
N SER A 5 -2.00 -35.07 -18.91
CA SER A 5 -1.61 -34.50 -17.61
C SER A 5 -2.90 -34.00 -16.94
N ALA A 6 -3.15 -34.39 -15.69
CA ALA A 6 -4.29 -33.95 -14.90
C ALA A 6 -4.48 -32.43 -15.09
N ARG A 7 -5.58 -32.05 -15.74
CA ARG A 7 -5.84 -30.65 -16.06
C ARG A 7 -6.39 -29.99 -14.81
N HIS A 8 -5.72 -28.94 -14.35
CA HIS A 8 -6.22 -28.11 -13.26
C HIS A 8 -7.63 -27.61 -13.59
N THR A 9 -8.56 -27.80 -12.68
CA THR A 9 -9.99 -27.56 -12.88
C THR A 9 -10.49 -26.32 -12.13
N VAL A 10 -11.72 -25.91 -12.43
CA VAL A 10 -12.40 -24.85 -11.65
C VAL A 10 -12.48 -25.23 -10.17
N GLY A 11 -12.84 -26.48 -9.87
CA GLY A 11 -12.93 -27.00 -8.52
C GLY A 11 -11.60 -26.95 -7.78
N ASP A 12 -10.51 -27.40 -8.42
CA ASP A 12 -9.17 -27.33 -7.81
C ASP A 12 -8.76 -25.89 -7.45
N THR A 13 -9.18 -24.92 -8.26
CA THR A 13 -8.90 -23.48 -8.04
C THR A 13 -9.74 -22.91 -6.90
N VAL A 14 -10.99 -23.34 -6.75
CA VAL A 14 -11.85 -22.96 -5.61
C VAL A 14 -11.31 -23.58 -4.32
N VAL A 15 -10.92 -24.86 -4.36
CA VAL A 15 -10.35 -25.56 -3.19
C VAL A 15 -9.04 -24.92 -2.75
N SER A 16 -8.18 -24.46 -3.68
CA SER A 16 -6.92 -23.84 -3.28
C SER A 16 -7.11 -22.55 -2.47
N ILE A 17 -8.08 -21.71 -2.83
CA ILE A 17 -8.34 -20.45 -2.11
C ILE A 17 -9.29 -20.62 -0.91
N MET A 18 -10.12 -21.67 -0.90
CA MET A 18 -11.03 -22.01 0.20
C MET A 18 -10.80 -23.47 0.67
N PRO A 19 -9.63 -23.79 1.26
CA PRO A 19 -9.26 -25.19 1.55
C PRO A 19 -10.16 -25.87 2.59
N MET A 20 -10.82 -25.09 3.44
CA MET A 20 -11.70 -25.58 4.51
C MET A 20 -13.19 -25.58 4.13
N GLY A 21 -13.53 -25.21 2.90
CA GLY A 21 -14.92 -24.97 2.48
C GLY A 21 -15.30 -23.50 2.42
N THR A 22 -16.52 -23.22 1.96
CA THR A 22 -17.08 -21.87 1.78
C THR A 22 -17.95 -21.41 2.93
N VAL A 23 -18.47 -22.35 3.73
CA VAL A 23 -19.27 -22.06 4.92
C VAL A 23 -18.33 -22.17 6.13
N PRO A 24 -18.26 -21.15 7.01
CA PRO A 24 -17.38 -21.21 8.17
C PRO A 24 -17.76 -22.40 9.05
N LEU A 25 -16.75 -23.20 9.44
CA LEU A 25 -16.89 -24.13 10.55
C LEU A 25 -17.18 -23.29 11.79
N ILE A 26 -18.44 -23.25 12.22
CA ILE A 26 -18.81 -22.60 13.48
C ILE A 26 -18.07 -23.35 14.58
N PRO A 27 -17.13 -22.72 15.31
CA PRO A 27 -16.59 -23.35 16.50
C PRO A 27 -17.77 -23.48 17.48
N GLU A 28 -18.05 -24.69 17.95
CA GLU A 28 -19.03 -24.86 19.02
C GLU A 28 -18.70 -23.87 20.15
N GLN A 29 -19.73 -23.14 20.58
CA GLN A 29 -19.64 -22.18 21.67
C GLN A 29 -19.30 -22.93 22.96
N ASP A 30 -18.01 -23.15 23.26
CA ASP A 30 -17.47 -23.34 24.61
C ASP A 30 -15.97 -23.68 24.58
N GLY A 31 -15.11 -22.71 24.22
CA GLY A 31 -13.73 -22.60 24.72
C GLY A 31 -12.77 -23.80 24.66
N GLN A 32 -13.10 -24.90 24.01
CA GLN A 32 -12.26 -26.07 23.82
C GLN A 32 -11.74 -26.06 22.38
N GLU A 33 -10.43 -26.23 22.22
CA GLU A 33 -9.85 -26.49 20.90
C GLU A 33 -10.54 -27.72 20.30
N PRO A 34 -10.91 -27.70 19.01
CA PRO A 34 -11.59 -28.82 18.38
C PRO A 34 -10.64 -30.03 18.37
N VAL A 35 -10.95 -31.01 19.21
CA VAL A 35 -10.36 -32.34 19.12
C VAL A 35 -11.05 -33.05 17.98
N ILE A 36 -10.41 -33.08 16.81
CA ILE A 36 -10.85 -33.93 15.71
C ILE A 36 -10.60 -35.39 16.15
N SER A 37 -11.65 -36.06 16.64
CA SER A 37 -11.65 -37.51 16.77
C SER A 37 -11.79 -38.11 15.35
N PRO A 38 -10.94 -39.06 14.92
CA PRO A 38 -10.97 -39.56 13.54
C PRO A 38 -12.20 -40.41 13.17
N GLU A 39 -13.17 -40.61 14.07
CA GLU A 39 -14.13 -41.71 13.94
C GLU A 39 -15.62 -41.35 14.16
N GLU A 40 -15.99 -40.09 14.40
CA GLU A 40 -17.42 -39.73 14.58
C GLU A 40 -18.03 -39.00 13.36
N SER A 41 -18.70 -39.84 12.54
CA SER A 41 -19.80 -39.58 11.59
C SER A 41 -19.63 -38.50 10.49
N LEU A 42 -19.12 -38.96 9.35
CA LEU A 42 -19.15 -38.32 8.02
C LEU A 42 -20.51 -38.46 7.29
N GLU A 43 -21.63 -38.62 8.01
CA GLU A 43 -22.91 -39.00 7.37
C GLU A 43 -23.93 -37.86 7.18
N ASP A 44 -23.65 -36.62 7.60
CA ASP A 44 -24.58 -35.50 7.33
C ASP A 44 -23.90 -34.13 7.22
N THR A 45 -23.00 -33.95 6.24
CA THR A 45 -22.57 -32.62 5.81
C THR A 45 -22.54 -32.56 4.29
N SER A 46 -23.26 -31.59 3.72
CA SER A 46 -23.12 -31.18 2.32
C SER A 46 -21.64 -31.00 1.97
N ILE A 47 -21.23 -31.36 0.74
CA ILE A 47 -19.86 -31.10 0.28
C ILE A 47 -19.53 -29.62 0.57
N PRO A 48 -18.41 -29.31 1.25
CA PRO A 48 -18.21 -28.02 1.93
C PRO A 48 -18.03 -26.82 1.00
N TRP A 49 -18.22 -27.00 -0.32
CA TRP A 49 -18.15 -25.97 -1.34
C TRP A 49 -19.47 -25.77 -2.11
N PHE A 50 -20.55 -26.48 -1.77
CA PHE A 50 -21.84 -26.34 -2.49
C PHE A 50 -22.44 -24.96 -2.37
N ASP A 51 -22.36 -24.33 -1.20
CA ASP A 51 -22.87 -22.98 -0.98
C ASP A 51 -21.79 -21.93 -1.28
N PRO A 52 -22.15 -20.70 -1.68
CA PRO A 52 -21.19 -19.62 -1.84
C PRO A 52 -20.61 -19.16 -0.49
N PRO A 53 -19.40 -18.55 -0.49
CA PRO A 53 -18.90 -17.86 0.70
C PRO A 53 -19.86 -16.77 1.19
N ILE A 54 -20.18 -16.80 2.49
CA ILE A 54 -21.10 -15.83 3.12
C ILE A 54 -20.46 -14.45 3.33
N TRP A 55 -19.12 -14.38 3.30
CA TRP A 55 -18.37 -13.14 3.42
C TRP A 55 -18.10 -12.58 2.03
N PRO A 56 -18.50 -11.32 1.73
CA PRO A 56 -18.18 -10.68 0.46
C PRO A 56 -16.69 -10.71 0.11
N THR A 57 -15.82 -10.56 1.11
CA THR A 57 -14.37 -10.58 0.89
C THR A 57 -13.85 -11.96 0.46
N ASP A 58 -14.41 -13.05 0.99
CA ASP A 58 -14.01 -14.41 0.61
C ASP A 58 -14.59 -14.84 -0.73
N LEU A 59 -15.83 -14.45 -1.04
CA LEU A 59 -16.39 -14.63 -2.39
C LEU A 59 -15.58 -13.83 -3.42
N PHE A 60 -15.22 -12.59 -3.09
CA PHE A 60 -14.35 -11.76 -3.92
C PHE A 60 -13.00 -12.42 -4.14
N ALA A 61 -12.34 -12.90 -3.09
CA ALA A 61 -11.06 -13.61 -3.18
C ALA A 61 -11.15 -14.81 -4.13
N THR A 62 -12.22 -15.60 -3.99
CA THR A 62 -12.45 -16.80 -4.80
C THR A 62 -12.70 -16.46 -6.27
N ALA A 63 -13.63 -15.54 -6.54
CA ALA A 63 -13.95 -15.12 -7.91
C ALA A 63 -12.74 -14.46 -8.59
N ALA A 64 -12.02 -13.60 -7.87
CA ALA A 64 -10.81 -12.95 -8.37
C ALA A 64 -9.71 -13.97 -8.67
N HIS A 65 -9.51 -14.97 -7.82
CA HIS A 65 -8.53 -16.02 -8.03
C HIS A 65 -8.88 -16.87 -9.26
N VAL A 66 -10.14 -17.30 -9.40
CA VAL A 66 -10.65 -18.02 -10.57
C VAL A 66 -10.41 -17.23 -11.85
N LEU A 67 -10.74 -15.94 -11.86
CA LEU A 67 -10.51 -15.04 -13.01
C LEU A 67 -9.02 -14.85 -13.32
N HIS A 68 -8.18 -14.76 -12.28
CA HIS A 68 -6.74 -14.56 -12.43
C HIS A 68 -6.04 -15.79 -13.01
N ILE A 69 -6.28 -16.97 -12.43
CA ILE A 69 -5.67 -18.24 -12.86
C ILE A 69 -6.20 -18.69 -14.23
N SER A 70 -7.46 -18.41 -14.53
CA SER A 70 -8.04 -18.76 -15.84
C SER A 70 -7.52 -17.92 -17.00
N GLY A 71 -7.05 -16.69 -16.74
CA GLY A 71 -6.75 -15.70 -17.78
C GLY A 71 -8.01 -15.18 -18.49
N LEU A 72 -9.16 -15.28 -17.82
CA LEU A 72 -10.47 -15.02 -18.44
C LEU A 72 -10.67 -13.57 -18.89
N LEU A 73 -10.04 -12.60 -18.21
CA LEU A 73 -10.17 -11.18 -18.55
C LEU A 73 -9.68 -10.85 -19.97
N THR A 74 -8.80 -11.67 -20.56
CA THR A 74 -8.37 -11.50 -21.96
C THR A 74 -9.51 -11.70 -22.97
N TYR A 75 -10.59 -12.37 -22.58
CA TYR A 75 -11.74 -12.69 -23.44
C TYR A 75 -13.00 -11.90 -23.07
N PHE A 76 -12.91 -11.01 -22.08
CA PHE A 76 -14.00 -10.14 -21.68
C PHE A 76 -14.04 -8.90 -22.57
N ASP A 77 -15.19 -8.66 -23.21
CA ASP A 77 -15.47 -7.43 -23.93
C ASP A 77 -16.21 -6.45 -22.99
N PRO A 78 -15.63 -5.26 -22.70
CA PRO A 78 -16.25 -4.30 -21.81
C PRO A 78 -17.45 -3.56 -22.43
N ASP A 79 -17.67 -3.65 -23.74
CA ASP A 79 -18.81 -3.03 -24.40
C ASP A 79 -20.09 -3.85 -24.12
N PRO A 80 -21.10 -3.28 -23.41
CA PRO A 80 -22.35 -3.97 -23.11
C PRO A 80 -23.23 -4.21 -24.34
N ASP A 81 -22.97 -3.51 -25.45
CA ASP A 81 -23.76 -3.58 -26.68
C ASP A 81 -23.20 -4.63 -27.66
N VAL A 82 -22.00 -5.16 -27.40
CA VAL A 82 -21.41 -6.24 -28.19
C VAL A 82 -22.22 -7.52 -28.01
N ILE A 83 -22.61 -8.13 -29.12
CA ILE A 83 -23.26 -9.44 -29.13
C ILE A 83 -22.23 -10.46 -29.65
N PRO A 84 -21.64 -11.29 -28.78
CA PRO A 84 -20.67 -12.30 -29.20
C PRO A 84 -21.31 -13.26 -30.19
N ARG A 85 -20.70 -13.43 -31.37
CA ARG A 85 -21.21 -14.35 -32.38
C ARG A 85 -20.74 -15.77 -32.09
N ALA A 86 -21.68 -16.71 -32.10
CA ALA A 86 -21.38 -18.12 -31.90
C ALA A 86 -20.37 -18.62 -32.95
N GLY A 87 -19.23 -19.15 -32.48
CA GLY A 87 -18.15 -19.65 -33.33
C GLY A 87 -17.09 -18.62 -33.78
N GLU A 88 -17.22 -17.35 -33.40
CA GLU A 88 -16.17 -16.35 -33.62
C GLU A 88 -14.94 -16.61 -32.74
N GLN A 89 -13.73 -16.35 -33.26
CA GLN A 89 -12.46 -16.60 -32.59
C GLN A 89 -11.58 -15.34 -32.56
N PRO A 90 -10.93 -15.01 -31.42
CA PRO A 90 -11.06 -15.69 -30.13
C PRO A 90 -12.48 -15.55 -29.57
N MET A 91 -12.98 -16.57 -28.86
CA MET A 91 -14.29 -16.47 -28.21
C MET A 91 -14.28 -15.31 -27.21
N SER A 92 -15.32 -14.50 -27.22
CA SER A 92 -15.50 -13.41 -26.27
C SER A 92 -16.83 -13.53 -25.53
N PHE A 93 -16.94 -12.83 -24.41
CA PHE A 93 -18.19 -12.66 -23.68
C PHE A 93 -18.27 -11.23 -23.13
N THR A 94 -19.49 -10.74 -22.94
CA THR A 94 -19.76 -9.44 -22.32
C THR A 94 -20.80 -9.59 -21.21
N LEU A 95 -20.95 -8.55 -20.40
CA LEU A 95 -22.09 -8.34 -19.52
C LEU A 95 -22.98 -7.27 -20.12
N SER A 96 -24.23 -7.63 -20.41
CA SER A 96 -25.24 -6.67 -20.85
C SER A 96 -25.54 -5.64 -19.76
N LEU A 97 -26.20 -4.53 -20.12
CA LEU A 97 -26.67 -3.55 -19.15
C LEU A 97 -27.58 -4.17 -18.08
N GLU A 98 -28.40 -5.15 -18.45
CA GLU A 98 -29.26 -5.86 -17.51
C GLU A 98 -28.45 -6.71 -16.52
N ASP A 99 -27.42 -7.41 -17.01
CA ASP A 99 -26.53 -8.21 -16.16
C ASP A 99 -25.82 -7.32 -15.13
N ARG A 100 -25.28 -6.18 -15.58
CA ARG A 100 -24.59 -5.21 -14.71
C ARG A 100 -25.54 -4.64 -13.66
N ALA A 101 -26.76 -4.25 -14.05
CA ALA A 101 -27.77 -3.75 -13.12
C ALA A 101 -28.20 -4.81 -12.08
N LYS A 102 -28.29 -6.10 -12.47
CA LYS A 102 -28.54 -7.20 -11.52
C LYS A 102 -27.40 -7.34 -10.51
N CYS A 103 -26.15 -7.26 -10.97
CA CYS A 103 -24.98 -7.36 -10.10
C CYS A 103 -24.90 -6.18 -9.12
N GLU A 104 -25.16 -4.96 -9.60
CA GLU A 104 -25.14 -3.75 -8.78
C GLU A 104 -26.21 -3.80 -7.68
N ARG A 105 -27.44 -4.21 -8.02
CA ARG A 105 -28.52 -4.39 -7.03
C ARG A 105 -28.14 -5.43 -6.00
N ALA A 106 -27.78 -6.65 -6.43
CA ALA A 106 -27.44 -7.73 -5.51
C ALA A 106 -26.27 -7.36 -4.58
N GLY A 107 -25.22 -6.71 -5.10
CA GLY A 107 -24.09 -6.28 -4.28
C GLY A 107 -24.46 -5.15 -3.31
N THR A 108 -25.35 -4.24 -3.71
CA THR A 108 -25.84 -3.15 -2.83
C THR A 108 -26.71 -3.73 -1.72
N ASP A 109 -27.67 -4.59 -2.06
CA ASP A 109 -28.54 -5.27 -1.10
C ASP A 109 -27.72 -6.07 -0.08
N TRP A 110 -26.68 -6.79 -0.53
CA TRP A 110 -25.78 -7.51 0.37
C TRP A 110 -24.97 -6.59 1.28
N SER A 111 -24.52 -5.45 0.76
CA SER A 111 -23.76 -4.46 1.54
C SER A 111 -24.57 -3.80 2.66
N GLU A 112 -25.88 -3.71 2.48
CA GLU A 112 -26.81 -3.04 3.39
C GLU A 112 -27.43 -4.03 4.38
N ASN A 113 -27.83 -5.22 3.93
CA ASN A 113 -28.60 -6.18 4.72
C ASN A 113 -27.77 -7.27 5.39
N GLY A 114 -26.58 -7.58 4.86
CA GLY A 114 -25.71 -8.65 5.40
C GLY A 114 -26.10 -10.07 5.03
N GLU A 115 -27.24 -10.26 4.38
CA GLU A 115 -27.67 -11.56 3.85
C GLU A 115 -27.12 -11.77 2.44
N THR A 116 -26.66 -13.00 2.15
CA THR A 116 -26.16 -13.37 0.83
C THR A 116 -27.34 -13.43 -0.15
N PRO A 117 -27.37 -12.64 -1.23
CA PRO A 117 -28.51 -12.62 -2.15
C PRO A 117 -28.73 -13.95 -2.87
N ASP A 118 -29.97 -14.33 -3.14
CA ASP A 118 -30.32 -15.54 -3.95
C ASP A 118 -29.58 -15.58 -5.29
N PHE A 119 -29.40 -14.42 -5.92
CA PHE A 119 -28.68 -14.33 -7.19
C PHE A 119 -27.21 -14.75 -7.08
N VAL A 120 -26.59 -14.65 -5.90
CA VAL A 120 -25.24 -15.18 -5.64
C VAL A 120 -25.27 -16.71 -5.64
N TYR A 121 -26.27 -17.34 -5.01
CA TYR A 121 -26.45 -18.80 -5.03
C TYR A 121 -26.67 -19.30 -6.46
N ASP A 122 -27.56 -18.65 -7.23
CA ASP A 122 -27.82 -19.00 -8.63
C ASP A 122 -26.53 -18.99 -9.49
N LEU A 123 -25.68 -17.99 -9.29
CA LEU A 123 -24.41 -17.87 -10.03
C LEU A 123 -23.37 -18.86 -9.51
N TRP A 124 -23.36 -19.14 -8.21
CA TRP A 124 -22.46 -20.10 -7.59
C TRP A 124 -22.77 -21.53 -8.06
N ASP A 125 -24.04 -21.91 -8.18
CA ASP A 125 -24.46 -23.19 -8.77
C ASP A 125 -23.89 -23.40 -10.18
N VAL A 126 -23.76 -22.33 -10.97
CA VAL A 126 -23.13 -22.40 -12.30
C VAL A 126 -21.62 -22.68 -12.20
N VAL A 127 -20.95 -22.14 -11.18
CA VAL A 127 -19.53 -22.41 -10.90
C VAL A 127 -19.34 -23.85 -10.42
N ILE A 128 -20.19 -24.33 -9.52
CA ILE A 128 -20.16 -25.71 -9.00
C ILE A 128 -20.50 -26.72 -10.11
N ALA A 129 -21.47 -26.43 -10.97
CA ALA A 129 -21.72 -27.26 -12.16
C ALA A 129 -20.52 -27.33 -13.13
N ALA A 130 -19.56 -26.41 -13.00
CA ALA A 130 -18.31 -26.39 -13.76
C ALA A 130 -17.11 -27.00 -13.02
N TRP A 131 -17.30 -27.63 -11.86
CA TRP A 131 -16.23 -28.12 -10.97
C TRP A 131 -15.10 -28.86 -11.70
N VAL A 132 -15.43 -29.82 -12.56
CA VAL A 132 -14.47 -30.65 -13.31
C VAL A 132 -14.01 -30.04 -14.64
N GLN A 133 -14.48 -28.85 -14.99
CA GLN A 133 -14.10 -28.20 -16.24
C GLN A 133 -12.68 -27.59 -16.13
N PRO A 134 -11.91 -27.54 -17.24
CA PRO A 134 -10.58 -26.93 -17.21
C PRO A 134 -10.61 -25.44 -16.85
N ILE A 135 -9.74 -24.98 -15.95
CA ILE A 135 -9.73 -23.56 -15.54
C ILE A 135 -9.17 -22.61 -16.60
N ARG A 136 -8.13 -23.03 -17.35
CA ARG A 136 -7.45 -22.12 -18.28
C ARG A 136 -8.32 -21.81 -19.49
N ALA A 137 -8.62 -20.53 -19.69
CA ALA A 137 -9.50 -20.06 -20.76
C ALA A 137 -8.95 -20.40 -22.16
N SER A 138 -7.63 -20.44 -22.33
CA SER A 138 -6.97 -20.80 -23.60
C SER A 138 -7.26 -22.24 -24.07
N PHE A 139 -7.61 -23.17 -23.17
CA PHE A 139 -7.98 -24.53 -23.58
C PHE A 139 -9.29 -24.57 -24.37
N TYR A 140 -10.14 -23.56 -24.19
CA TYR A 140 -11.37 -23.46 -24.94
C TYR A 140 -11.16 -22.82 -26.33
N THR A 141 -10.03 -22.13 -26.55
CA THR A 141 -9.74 -21.41 -27.80
C THR A 141 -8.74 -22.13 -28.70
N GLN A 142 -7.90 -23.02 -28.17
CA GLN A 142 -6.75 -23.56 -28.91
C GLN A 142 -7.01 -24.73 -29.88
N LYS A 143 -8.17 -25.39 -29.86
CA LYS A 143 -8.61 -26.40 -30.85
C LYS A 143 -9.94 -27.01 -30.36
N SER A 144 -11.05 -26.83 -31.09
CA SER A 144 -12.24 -27.71 -31.21
C SER A 144 -13.62 -27.04 -31.07
N ALA A 145 -14.53 -27.46 -31.98
CA ALA A 145 -15.99 -27.70 -31.94
C ALA A 145 -16.97 -26.87 -31.07
N ARG A 146 -16.56 -26.22 -29.98
CA ARG A 146 -17.47 -25.43 -29.14
C ARG A 146 -17.76 -24.10 -29.82
N LYS A 147 -19.06 -23.80 -29.97
CA LYS A 147 -19.55 -22.55 -30.52
C LYS A 147 -19.73 -21.44 -29.46
N ASN A 148 -19.78 -21.82 -28.18
CA ASN A 148 -20.15 -20.93 -27.08
C ASN A 148 -19.13 -21.01 -25.94
N VAL A 149 -18.93 -19.87 -25.26
CA VAL A 149 -18.15 -19.78 -24.04
C VAL A 149 -18.77 -20.61 -22.89
N PRO A 150 -17.95 -21.16 -21.96
CA PRO A 150 -18.47 -21.79 -20.76
C PRO A 150 -19.33 -20.82 -19.92
N LYS A 151 -20.45 -21.31 -19.38
CA LYS A 151 -21.36 -20.47 -18.55
C LYS A 151 -20.67 -19.89 -17.32
N TRP A 152 -19.72 -20.63 -16.73
CA TRP A 152 -18.99 -20.19 -15.55
C TRP A 152 -18.15 -18.92 -15.80
N TRP A 153 -17.77 -18.61 -17.05
CA TRP A 153 -17.03 -17.38 -17.37
C TRP A 153 -17.80 -16.14 -16.95
N LYS A 154 -19.05 -16.06 -17.42
CA LYS A 154 -19.95 -14.96 -17.10
C LYS A 154 -20.28 -14.95 -15.61
N ALA A 155 -20.57 -16.12 -15.03
CA ALA A 155 -20.93 -16.24 -13.62
C ALA A 155 -19.82 -15.78 -12.67
N SER A 156 -18.57 -16.21 -12.89
CA SER A 156 -17.43 -15.77 -12.07
C SER A 156 -17.19 -14.27 -12.14
N LEU A 157 -17.39 -13.65 -13.30
CA LEU A 157 -17.29 -12.19 -13.45
C LEU A 157 -18.41 -11.46 -12.69
N GLN A 158 -19.64 -11.95 -12.78
CA GLN A 158 -20.78 -11.39 -12.05
C GLN A 158 -20.60 -11.52 -10.53
N LEU A 159 -20.13 -12.69 -10.06
CA LEU A 159 -19.80 -12.91 -8.64
C LEU A 159 -18.72 -11.95 -8.15
N LEU A 160 -17.67 -11.70 -8.93
CA LEU A 160 -16.66 -10.70 -8.60
C LEU A 160 -17.27 -9.30 -8.43
N ILE A 161 -18.11 -8.87 -9.38
CA ILE A 161 -18.73 -7.54 -9.36
C ILE A 161 -19.67 -7.39 -8.14
N ILE A 162 -20.49 -8.41 -7.87
CA ILE A 162 -21.40 -8.43 -6.71
C ILE A 162 -20.60 -8.34 -5.41
N ALA A 163 -19.56 -9.17 -5.25
CA ALA A 163 -18.73 -9.21 -4.05
C ALA A 163 -17.95 -7.90 -3.85
N ASP A 164 -17.37 -7.36 -4.92
CA ASP A 164 -16.69 -6.06 -4.90
C ASP A 164 -17.65 -4.94 -4.50
N GLN A 165 -18.87 -4.89 -5.06
CA GLN A 165 -19.90 -3.92 -4.68
C GLN A 165 -20.32 -4.08 -3.21
N ALA A 166 -20.45 -5.32 -2.73
CA ALA A 166 -20.78 -5.64 -1.35
C ALA A 166 -19.71 -5.16 -0.35
N CYS A 167 -18.45 -5.06 -0.78
CA CYS A 167 -17.33 -4.52 -0.01
C CYS A 167 -17.22 -2.98 0.01
N ALA A 168 -18.21 -2.24 -0.49
CA ALA A 168 -18.16 -0.78 -0.47
C ALA A 168 -17.94 -0.21 0.94
N GLY A 169 -17.02 0.75 1.06
CA GLY A 169 -16.62 1.38 2.33
C GLY A 169 -15.59 0.59 3.15
N LEU A 170 -15.18 -0.60 2.72
CA LEU A 170 -14.15 -1.37 3.42
C LEU A 170 -12.83 -0.58 3.49
N GLY A 171 -12.19 -0.57 4.66
CA GLY A 171 -10.97 0.19 4.93
C GLY A 171 -11.19 1.67 5.28
N SER A 172 -12.41 2.17 5.17
CA SER A 172 -12.78 3.52 5.64
C SER A 172 -13.37 3.49 7.05
N PRO A 173 -13.37 4.63 7.77
CA PRO A 173 -14.08 4.79 9.04
C PRO A 173 -15.55 4.46 8.87
N ARG A 174 -16.15 3.95 9.94
CA ARG A 174 -17.58 3.76 9.99
C ARG A 174 -18.27 5.09 9.74
N ASP A 175 -19.16 5.07 8.76
CA ASP A 175 -20.09 6.15 8.46
C ASP A 175 -21.37 5.93 9.29
N PRO A 176 -21.67 6.76 10.30
CA PRO A 176 -22.87 6.61 11.11
C PRO A 176 -24.16 6.81 10.31
N ASP A 177 -24.11 7.59 9.23
CA ASP A 177 -25.27 7.93 8.41
C ASP A 177 -25.56 6.83 7.37
N ASN A 178 -24.55 6.04 7.01
CA ASN A 178 -24.68 4.89 6.12
C ASN A 178 -23.95 3.66 6.68
N PRO A 179 -24.49 3.04 7.74
CA PRO A 179 -23.84 1.92 8.39
C PRO A 179 -23.83 0.70 7.47
N ARG A 180 -22.64 0.16 7.21
CA ARG A 180 -22.46 -1.08 6.45
C ARG A 180 -22.00 -2.18 7.40
N TRP A 181 -22.71 -3.30 7.41
CA TRP A 181 -22.45 -4.40 8.35
C TRP A 181 -21.00 -4.91 8.26
N LEU A 182 -20.46 -5.01 7.03
CA LEU A 182 -19.11 -5.49 6.79
C LEU A 182 -18.08 -4.53 7.38
N VAL A 183 -18.23 -3.22 7.15
CA VAL A 183 -17.37 -2.18 7.71
C VAL A 183 -17.41 -2.23 9.24
N ASN A 184 -18.60 -2.35 9.83
CA ASN A 184 -18.77 -2.46 11.28
C ASN A 184 -18.09 -3.71 11.85
N ALA A 185 -18.23 -4.86 11.19
CA ALA A 185 -17.58 -6.10 11.59
C ALA A 185 -16.05 -5.93 11.54
N PHE A 186 -15.49 -5.43 10.44
CA PHE A 186 -14.06 -5.21 10.31
C PHE A 186 -13.52 -4.17 11.31
N GLU A 187 -14.24 -3.09 11.57
CA GLU A 187 -13.84 -2.13 12.58
C GLU A 187 -13.75 -2.79 13.97
N GLN A 188 -14.74 -3.60 14.33
CA GLN A 188 -14.74 -4.33 15.61
C GLN A 188 -13.60 -5.33 15.73
N PHE A 189 -13.30 -6.08 14.66
CA PHE A 189 -12.27 -7.12 14.68
C PHE A 189 -10.84 -6.58 14.50
N PHE A 190 -10.65 -5.49 13.76
CA PHE A 190 -9.33 -5.06 13.27
C PHE A 190 -8.94 -3.62 13.67
N ALA A 191 -9.90 -2.72 13.92
CA ALA A 191 -9.65 -1.31 14.24
C ALA A 191 -9.47 -1.04 15.74
N GLN A 192 -8.92 -1.99 16.50
CA GLN A 192 -8.53 -1.79 17.90
C GLN A 192 -7.01 -1.66 18.12
N PRO A 193 -6.27 -0.78 17.41
CA PRO A 193 -4.83 -0.62 17.64
C PRO A 193 -4.49 -0.11 19.05
N PHE A 194 -5.44 0.51 19.76
CA PHE A 194 -5.24 1.08 21.11
C PHE A 194 -5.85 0.26 22.27
N ALA A 195 -6.46 -0.90 22.03
CA ALA A 195 -7.15 -1.64 23.10
C ALA A 195 -6.23 -2.48 23.98
N ARG A 196 -5.04 -2.85 23.48
CA ARG A 196 -3.99 -3.54 24.26
C ARG A 196 -2.58 -3.08 23.89
N PRO A 197 -2.27 -1.79 23.91
CA PRO A 197 -1.06 -1.31 23.28
C PRO A 197 0.12 -1.48 24.25
N ARG A 198 1.26 -1.93 23.75
CA ARG A 198 2.53 -1.81 24.48
C ARG A 198 2.95 -0.35 24.36
N LYS A 199 2.83 0.41 25.45
CA LYS A 199 3.39 1.76 25.56
C LYS A 199 4.89 1.66 25.26
N LEU A 200 5.35 2.34 24.20
CA LEU A 200 6.76 2.28 23.78
C LEU A 200 7.61 3.23 24.62
N THR A 201 7.07 4.41 24.92
CA THR A 201 7.79 5.47 25.64
C THR A 201 6.89 6.18 26.64
N GLU A 202 7.49 6.91 27.58
CA GLU A 202 6.76 7.79 28.51
C GLU A 202 6.00 8.91 27.77
N GLN A 203 6.39 9.22 26.53
CA GLN A 203 5.93 10.35 25.71
C GLN A 203 4.70 10.05 24.83
N GLY A 204 3.95 8.99 25.13
CA GLY A 204 2.65 8.72 24.48
C GLY A 204 2.70 7.92 23.17
N ALA A 205 3.85 7.40 22.77
CA ALA A 205 3.97 6.49 21.62
C ALA A 205 3.39 5.11 21.94
N TYR A 206 2.50 4.62 21.07
CA TYR A 206 1.96 3.27 21.13
C TYR A 206 2.31 2.50 19.87
N ARG A 207 2.86 1.30 20.05
CA ARG A 207 3.17 0.43 18.93
C ARG A 207 1.88 -0.07 18.28
N ALA A 208 1.78 0.08 16.96
CA ALA A 208 0.74 -0.63 16.22
C ALA A 208 1.00 -2.13 16.26
N LYS A 209 -0.04 -2.90 16.58
CA LYS A 209 -0.03 -4.33 16.28
C LYS A 209 -0.03 -4.47 14.75
N ARG A 210 0.83 -5.34 14.22
CA ARG A 210 0.75 -5.74 12.80
C ARG A 210 -0.63 -6.34 12.59
N GLN A 211 -1.42 -5.71 11.72
CA GLN A 211 -2.75 -6.19 11.38
C GLN A 211 -2.68 -7.47 10.55
N ILE A 212 -3.82 -8.14 10.45
CA ILE A 212 -4.00 -9.32 9.60
C ILE A 212 -3.68 -8.92 8.16
N PRO A 213 -2.93 -9.74 7.42
CA PRO A 213 -2.40 -9.36 6.10
C PRO A 213 -3.46 -9.38 4.99
N THR A 214 -4.71 -9.71 5.31
CA THR A 214 -5.86 -9.69 4.40
C THR A 214 -7.16 -9.40 5.13
N PHE A 215 -8.14 -8.89 4.39
CA PHE A 215 -9.54 -8.78 4.78
C PHE A 215 -10.37 -10.00 4.37
N GLY A 216 -9.78 -11.03 3.76
CA GLY A 216 -10.41 -12.36 3.70
C GLY A 216 -10.55 -12.93 5.11
N ARG A 217 -11.70 -13.53 5.42
CA ARG A 217 -11.92 -14.15 6.73
C ARG A 217 -11.51 -15.63 6.69
N ASP A 218 -12.06 -16.35 5.72
CA ASP A 218 -11.89 -17.80 5.56
C ASP A 218 -11.06 -18.17 4.33
N SER A 219 -10.82 -17.23 3.41
CA SER A 219 -9.93 -17.43 2.25
C SER A 219 -8.46 -17.55 2.64
N ASP A 220 -7.73 -18.43 1.95
CA ASP A 220 -6.33 -18.74 2.25
C ASP A 220 -5.37 -17.60 1.85
N PRO A 221 -4.75 -16.91 2.83
CA PRO A 221 -3.82 -15.82 2.55
C PRO A 221 -2.52 -16.28 1.85
N ASP A 222 -2.19 -17.57 1.87
CA ASP A 222 -1.04 -18.13 1.15
C ASP A 222 -1.31 -18.35 -0.34
N VAL A 223 -2.56 -18.20 -0.79
CA VAL A 223 -2.93 -18.22 -2.22
C VAL A 223 -3.17 -16.81 -2.76
N GLY A 224 -3.92 -15.98 -2.03
CA GLY A 224 -4.11 -14.58 -2.40
C GLY A 224 -4.78 -13.80 -1.29
N CYS A 225 -4.67 -12.48 -1.35
CA CYS A 225 -5.17 -11.61 -0.30
C CYS A 225 -6.12 -10.56 -0.86
N VAL A 226 -7.12 -10.21 -0.06
CA VAL A 226 -8.03 -9.08 -0.30
C VAL A 226 -7.61 -7.89 0.55
N GLN A 227 -7.58 -6.72 -0.06
CA GLN A 227 -7.29 -5.44 0.60
C GLN A 227 -8.28 -4.36 0.14
N PRO A 228 -8.53 -3.31 0.93
CA PRO A 228 -9.27 -2.14 0.50
C PRO A 228 -8.62 -1.49 -0.73
N LYS A 229 -9.46 -0.88 -1.57
CA LYS A 229 -9.02 -0.17 -2.78
C LYS A 229 -9.51 1.27 -2.70
N ASN A 230 -8.64 2.21 -3.06
CA ASN A 230 -8.92 3.64 -2.96
C ASN A 230 -9.08 4.33 -4.33
N ARG A 231 -8.25 3.95 -5.32
CA ARG A 231 -8.32 4.47 -6.69
C ARG A 231 -8.53 3.34 -7.68
N ILE A 232 -9.28 3.59 -8.75
CA ILE A 232 -9.40 2.66 -9.88
C ILE A 232 -8.42 3.12 -10.95
N SER A 233 -7.56 2.22 -11.40
CA SER A 233 -6.63 2.53 -12.48
C SER A 233 -7.41 2.88 -13.76
N ALA A 234 -7.06 4.01 -14.38
CA ALA A 234 -7.68 4.47 -15.63
C ALA A 234 -7.12 3.77 -16.88
N VAL A 235 -5.99 3.05 -16.75
CA VAL A 235 -5.25 2.49 -17.89
C VAL A 235 -5.14 0.98 -17.75
N GLY A 236 -5.43 0.28 -18.85
CA GLY A 236 -5.28 -1.16 -18.97
C GLY A 236 -6.59 -1.94 -18.99
N CYS A 237 -6.47 -3.25 -19.19
CA CYS A 237 -7.58 -4.21 -19.16
C CYS A 237 -7.17 -5.38 -18.26
N ASN A 238 -7.20 -5.13 -16.95
CA ASN A 238 -6.85 -6.13 -15.94
C ASN A 238 -7.76 -6.00 -14.70
N MET A 239 -7.58 -6.88 -13.72
CA MET A 239 -8.39 -6.93 -12.50
C MET A 239 -8.43 -5.59 -11.77
N ARG A 240 -7.35 -4.79 -11.81
CA ARG A 240 -7.25 -3.50 -11.13
C ARG A 240 -8.15 -2.44 -11.74
N ASN A 241 -8.52 -2.58 -13.02
CA ASN A 241 -9.48 -1.72 -13.70
C ASN A 241 -10.92 -2.21 -13.52
N LEU A 242 -11.11 -3.49 -13.17
CA LEU A 242 -12.43 -4.10 -13.05
C LEU A 242 -13.02 -3.96 -11.64
N THR A 243 -12.21 -3.89 -10.60
CA THR A 243 -12.68 -3.80 -9.20
C THR A 243 -12.68 -2.36 -8.70
N ARG A 244 -13.63 -2.00 -7.82
CA ARG A 244 -13.81 -0.64 -7.31
C ARG A 244 -13.44 -0.49 -5.84
N ASN A 245 -13.92 -1.38 -4.98
CA ASN A 245 -13.88 -1.19 -3.53
C ASN A 245 -12.80 -2.04 -2.86
N VAL A 246 -12.45 -3.17 -3.48
CA VAL A 246 -11.39 -4.07 -3.00
C VAL A 246 -10.43 -4.48 -4.11
N ALA A 247 -9.23 -4.85 -3.69
CA ALA A 247 -8.13 -5.27 -4.53
C ALA A 247 -7.77 -6.72 -4.19
N TYR A 248 -7.62 -7.55 -5.23
CA TYR A 248 -6.99 -8.85 -5.12
C TYR A 248 -5.48 -8.68 -5.30
N ILE A 249 -4.71 -9.10 -4.31
CA ILE A 249 -3.26 -8.93 -4.26
C ILE A 249 -2.57 -10.28 -4.04
N PRO A 250 -1.26 -10.39 -4.36
CA PRO A 250 -0.51 -11.62 -4.16
C PRO A 250 -0.54 -12.14 -2.72
N HIS A 251 -0.25 -13.43 -2.57
CA HIS A 251 -0.16 -14.11 -1.29
C HIS A 251 0.85 -13.47 -0.31
N VAL A 252 0.62 -13.70 0.99
CA VAL A 252 1.36 -13.05 2.10
C VAL A 252 2.85 -13.38 2.15
N GLY A 253 3.25 -14.50 1.54
CA GLY A 253 4.65 -14.89 1.41
C GLY A 253 5.44 -13.94 0.49
N ASN A 254 4.78 -13.29 -0.47
CA ASN A 254 5.43 -12.33 -1.36
C ASN A 254 5.59 -10.95 -0.69
N VAL A 255 4.49 -10.39 -0.20
CA VAL A 255 4.44 -9.11 0.54
C VAL A 255 3.27 -9.17 1.53
N ARG A 256 3.48 -8.70 2.76
CA ARG A 256 2.41 -8.50 3.75
C ARG A 256 1.90 -7.08 3.72
N CYS A 257 0.58 -6.91 3.60
CA CYS A 257 -0.06 -5.61 3.61
C CYS A 257 -0.69 -5.33 4.97
N HIS A 258 -0.55 -4.10 5.47
CA HIS A 258 -1.14 -3.68 6.73
C HIS A 258 -1.94 -2.38 6.51
N TRP A 259 -3.18 -2.33 7.02
CA TRP A 259 -4.12 -1.22 6.80
C TRP A 259 -4.38 -0.43 8.08
N HIS A 260 -3.51 0.53 8.37
CA HIS A 260 -3.61 1.30 9.60
C HIS A 260 -4.70 2.36 9.51
N GLN A 261 -5.62 2.29 10.47
CA GLN A 261 -6.73 3.21 10.60
C GLN A 261 -6.72 3.83 12.01
N PRO A 262 -6.37 5.11 12.15
CA PRO A 262 -6.53 5.83 13.41
C PRO A 262 -8.01 5.93 13.74
N ILE A 263 -8.38 5.66 15.01
CA ILE A 263 -9.77 5.43 15.42
C ILE A 263 -10.72 6.64 15.20
N ASN A 264 -10.23 7.86 14.95
CA ASN A 264 -11.08 8.99 14.62
C ASN A 264 -10.39 9.85 13.55
N SER A 265 -10.68 9.64 12.26
CA SER A 265 -10.49 10.71 11.26
C SER A 265 -11.76 11.55 11.25
N LYS A 266 -11.66 12.88 11.23
CA LYS A 266 -12.85 13.71 11.03
C LYS A 266 -13.44 13.38 9.65
N LEU A 267 -14.74 13.14 9.63
CA LEU A 267 -15.44 12.56 8.48
C LEU A 267 -15.57 13.54 7.29
N ASP A 268 -15.17 14.80 7.45
CA ASP A 268 -15.41 15.88 6.48
C ASP A 268 -14.14 16.56 5.90
N GLU A 269 -12.92 16.15 6.30
CA GLU A 269 -11.67 16.90 6.01
C GLU A 269 -11.02 16.62 4.65
N ASP A 270 -11.62 15.80 3.77
CA ASP A 270 -11.03 15.59 2.43
C ASP A 270 -11.01 16.88 1.61
N ALA A 271 -11.83 17.88 1.95
CA ALA A 271 -11.84 19.19 1.29
C ALA A 271 -10.78 20.17 1.81
N ASP A 272 -10.11 19.86 2.93
CA ASP A 272 -9.10 20.73 3.53
C ASP A 272 -7.75 20.59 2.84
N ALA A 273 -6.97 21.67 2.82
CA ALA A 273 -5.58 21.62 2.37
C ALA A 273 -4.74 20.64 3.21
N LEU A 274 -3.65 20.17 2.62
CA LEU A 274 -2.68 19.33 3.29
C LEU A 274 -1.31 20.02 3.24
N ASP A 275 -0.90 20.57 4.38
CA ASP A 275 0.36 21.28 4.55
C ASP A 275 1.40 20.40 5.23
N ILE A 276 2.55 20.24 4.56
CA ILE A 276 3.60 19.29 4.92
C ILE A 276 4.93 20.03 5.05
N LEU A 277 5.56 19.92 6.22
CA LEU A 277 6.92 20.39 6.45
C LEU A 277 7.94 19.32 6.04
N ILE A 278 8.84 19.67 5.15
CA ILE A 278 9.93 18.81 4.68
C ILE A 278 11.23 19.32 5.28
N ILE A 279 11.92 18.49 6.05
CA ILE A 279 13.23 18.82 6.62
C ILE A 279 14.28 17.83 6.06
N PRO A 280 15.15 18.27 5.13
CA PRO A 280 16.03 17.38 4.36
C PRO A 280 17.29 16.99 5.16
N LEU A 281 17.11 16.41 6.34
CA LEU A 281 18.19 15.90 7.17
C LEU A 281 18.90 14.67 6.53
N PRO A 282 20.21 14.52 6.72
CA PRO A 282 21.12 15.53 7.27
C PRO A 282 21.41 16.66 6.28
N PHE A 283 21.80 17.83 6.80
CA PHE A 283 22.15 18.99 5.96
C PHE A 283 23.51 18.89 5.29
N GLU A 284 24.43 18.16 5.91
CA GLU A 284 25.77 17.85 5.41
C GLU A 284 25.89 16.33 5.34
N MET A 285 26.79 15.79 4.52
CA MET A 285 27.16 14.38 4.57
C MET A 285 28.68 14.25 4.47
N ARG A 286 29.33 13.81 5.55
CA ARG A 286 30.81 13.72 5.63
C ARG A 286 31.35 12.39 5.15
N ASP A 287 32.60 12.38 4.73
CA ASP A 287 33.29 11.18 4.21
C ASP A 287 33.28 10.03 5.22
N ASN A 288 33.50 10.32 6.51
CA ASN A 288 33.56 9.32 7.57
C ASN A 288 32.18 8.77 7.98
N TRP A 289 31.08 9.33 7.48
CA TRP A 289 29.72 8.87 7.78
C TRP A 289 29.26 7.74 6.88
N ILE A 290 29.90 7.54 5.73
CA ILE A 290 29.71 6.35 4.90
C ILE A 290 31.01 5.59 4.96
N ARG A 291 31.04 4.46 5.67
CA ARG A 291 32.28 3.70 5.89
C ARG A 291 32.15 2.25 5.49
N THR A 292 33.27 1.64 5.15
CA THR A 292 33.37 0.21 4.89
C THR A 292 33.03 -0.57 6.16
N LYS A 293 32.33 -1.69 6.00
CA LYS A 293 32.12 -2.63 7.10
C LYS A 293 33.28 -3.60 7.16
N ASP A 294 34.07 -3.54 8.22
CA ASP A 294 35.31 -4.33 8.39
C ASP A 294 35.11 -5.84 8.21
N THR A 295 33.94 -6.35 8.58
CA THR A 295 33.60 -7.78 8.49
C THR A 295 33.20 -8.25 7.08
N ALA A 296 33.15 -7.34 6.10
CA ALA A 296 32.64 -7.62 4.76
C ALA A 296 33.34 -6.76 3.69
N LEU A 297 34.68 -6.71 3.75
CA LEU A 297 35.51 -6.13 2.70
C LEU A 297 35.59 -7.06 1.47
N PRO A 298 35.83 -6.50 0.27
CA PRO A 298 36.15 -7.28 -0.92
C PRO A 298 37.33 -8.22 -0.66
N HIS A 299 37.21 -9.45 -1.17
CA HIS A 299 38.26 -10.45 -1.06
C HIS A 299 38.35 -11.22 -2.38
N ASP A 300 39.54 -11.29 -2.98
CA ASP A 300 39.75 -11.82 -4.34
C ASP A 300 39.17 -13.22 -4.53
N ASP A 301 39.39 -14.13 -3.57
CA ASP A 301 38.94 -15.52 -3.70
C ASP A 301 37.48 -15.77 -3.29
N ARG A 302 37.00 -15.11 -2.22
CA ARG A 302 35.69 -15.44 -1.61
C ARG A 302 34.55 -14.54 -2.08
N ARG A 303 34.87 -13.27 -2.34
CA ARG A 303 33.91 -12.18 -2.60
C ARG A 303 34.55 -11.13 -3.52
N PRO A 304 34.97 -11.52 -4.74
CA PRO A 304 35.65 -10.60 -5.63
C PRO A 304 34.75 -9.40 -5.94
N LYS A 305 35.27 -8.19 -5.74
CA LYS A 305 34.57 -6.92 -5.99
C LYS A 305 33.25 -6.75 -5.23
N TRP A 306 33.08 -7.44 -4.11
CA TRP A 306 31.90 -7.31 -3.25
C TRP A 306 32.30 -6.82 -1.87
N GLY A 307 31.91 -5.59 -1.53
CA GLY A 307 32.07 -4.99 -0.22
C GLY A 307 30.73 -4.59 0.40
N ASN A 308 30.70 -4.41 1.71
CA ASN A 308 29.59 -3.78 2.41
C ASN A 308 29.99 -2.45 3.03
N PHE A 309 29.06 -1.51 3.06
CA PHE A 309 29.21 -0.23 3.75
C PHE A 309 28.08 -0.01 4.74
N GLU A 310 28.28 0.92 5.66
CA GLU A 310 27.29 1.37 6.63
C GLU A 310 27.24 2.89 6.71
N VAL A 311 26.10 3.40 7.15
CA VAL A 311 25.86 4.83 7.38
C VAL A 311 25.92 5.09 8.88
N VAL A 312 26.82 5.97 9.30
CA VAL A 312 27.02 6.40 10.68
C VAL A 312 26.41 7.78 10.86
N GLN A 313 25.38 7.87 11.70
CA GLN A 313 24.61 9.11 11.87
C GLN A 313 25.25 10.08 12.88
N GLU A 314 26.50 10.52 12.66
CA GLU A 314 27.15 11.44 13.62
C GLU A 314 26.50 12.84 13.65
N TRP A 315 25.64 13.17 12.68
CA TRP A 315 24.80 14.38 12.76
C TRP A 315 23.75 14.33 13.87
N LEU A 316 23.55 13.16 14.52
CA LEU A 316 22.59 12.96 15.61
C LEU A 316 23.26 12.96 16.99
N VAL A 317 24.54 13.30 17.09
CA VAL A 317 25.26 13.37 18.38
C VAL A 317 24.63 14.40 19.31
N ASP A 318 24.28 15.58 18.78
CA ASP A 318 23.57 16.62 19.53
C ASP A 318 22.06 16.48 19.32
N GLN A 319 21.44 15.61 20.12
CA GLN A 319 20.00 15.32 20.01
C GLN A 319 19.15 16.54 20.37
N ASP A 320 19.56 17.32 21.36
CA ASP A 320 18.80 18.48 21.84
C ASP A 320 18.79 19.58 20.76
N TRP A 321 19.92 19.81 20.10
CA TRP A 321 19.98 20.70 18.95
C TRP A 321 19.04 20.26 17.82
N ILE A 322 19.01 18.97 17.48
CA ILE A 322 18.11 18.45 16.44
C ILE A 322 16.63 18.66 16.82
N ILE A 323 16.26 18.39 18.07
CA ILE A 323 14.88 18.53 18.54
C ILE A 323 14.45 20.00 18.49
N GLU A 324 15.28 20.92 18.98
CA GLU A 324 14.99 22.36 18.94
C GLU A 324 15.01 22.93 17.53
N LEU A 325 15.92 22.47 16.66
CA LEU A 325 15.90 22.82 15.24
C LEU A 325 14.55 22.47 14.60
N VAL A 326 14.06 21.24 14.80
CA VAL A 326 12.77 20.83 14.23
C VAL A 326 11.63 21.66 14.82
N ALA A 327 11.66 21.95 16.12
CA ALA A 327 10.67 22.80 16.78
C ALA A 327 10.64 24.22 16.17
N GLU A 328 11.82 24.82 15.91
CA GLU A 328 11.96 26.12 15.25
C GLU A 328 11.40 26.11 13.83
N GLU A 329 11.72 25.09 13.03
CA GLU A 329 11.20 24.98 11.65
C GLU A 329 9.68 24.78 11.63
N VAL A 330 9.12 24.03 12.59
CA VAL A 330 7.66 23.91 12.77
C VAL A 330 7.04 25.26 13.13
N ALA A 331 7.66 26.02 14.04
CA ALA A 331 7.17 27.35 14.41
C ALA A 331 7.19 28.32 13.21
N LYS A 332 8.24 28.29 12.38
CA LYS A 332 8.31 29.06 11.13
C LYS A 332 7.21 28.67 10.15
N ALA A 333 6.97 27.36 9.97
CA ALA A 333 5.90 26.87 9.10
C ALA A 333 4.53 27.37 9.58
N LYS A 334 4.23 27.27 10.87
CA LYS A 334 2.97 27.79 11.44
C LYS A 334 2.82 29.30 11.25
N LEU A 335 3.90 30.07 11.43
CA LEU A 335 3.89 31.51 11.19
C LEU A 335 3.59 31.80 9.71
N LYS A 336 4.17 31.02 8.79
CA LYS A 336 3.94 31.15 7.35
C LYS A 336 2.49 30.83 6.96
N LEU A 337 1.89 29.84 7.60
CA LEU A 337 0.50 29.41 7.44
C LEU A 337 -0.53 30.39 8.03
N LYS A 338 -0.09 31.41 8.78
CA LYS A 338 -0.96 32.48 9.35
C LYS A 338 -2.17 31.96 10.14
N GLY A 339 -2.03 30.81 10.79
CA GLY A 339 -3.10 30.17 11.56
C GLY A 339 -3.81 29.01 10.85
N GLU A 340 -3.43 28.67 9.61
CA GLU A 340 -3.78 27.38 8.99
C GLU A 340 -3.00 26.23 9.67
N SER A 341 -3.46 24.99 9.44
CA SER A 341 -3.00 23.81 10.15
C SER A 341 -1.76 23.19 9.50
N LEU A 342 -0.71 22.89 10.28
CA LEU A 342 0.39 22.06 9.80
C LEU A 342 0.07 20.58 10.01
N ASN A 343 -0.21 19.85 8.95
CA ASN A 343 -0.76 18.49 9.02
C ASN A 343 0.32 17.40 9.05
N GLY A 344 1.46 17.61 8.38
CA GLY A 344 2.49 16.59 8.22
C GLY A 344 3.91 17.09 8.41
N ILE A 345 4.82 16.20 8.84
CA ILE A 345 6.26 16.42 8.80
C ILE A 345 7.00 15.22 8.20
N ILE A 346 7.96 15.47 7.32
CA ILE A 346 8.68 14.43 6.58
C ILE A 346 10.18 14.64 6.66
N PHE A 347 10.89 13.55 6.93
CA PHE A 347 12.34 13.47 6.90
C PHE A 347 12.81 12.39 5.90
N PRO A 348 13.95 12.59 5.21
CA PRO A 348 14.53 11.62 4.27
C PRO A 348 14.93 10.27 4.88
N GLU A 349 15.39 9.37 4.01
CA GLU A 349 15.98 8.09 4.40
C GLU A 349 17.16 8.29 5.38
N TYR A 350 17.24 7.44 6.41
CA TYR A 350 18.24 7.54 7.48
C TYR A 350 18.30 8.89 8.21
N ALA A 351 17.32 9.78 8.12
CA ALA A 351 17.41 11.07 8.78
C ALA A 351 17.58 10.99 10.31
N LEU A 352 16.88 10.07 10.98
CA LEU A 352 16.76 10.00 12.45
C LEU A 352 17.00 8.58 13.00
N THR A 353 16.87 8.44 14.32
CA THR A 353 16.67 7.15 15.01
C THR A 353 15.26 7.12 15.59
N GLU A 354 14.76 5.94 15.95
CA GLU A 354 13.44 5.79 16.58
C GLU A 354 13.31 6.61 17.87
N ALA A 355 14.36 6.61 18.70
CA ALA A 355 14.37 7.35 19.96
C ALA A 355 14.29 8.88 19.75
N ILE A 356 15.04 9.43 18.79
CA ILE A 356 15.01 10.87 18.50
C ILE A 356 13.70 11.25 17.83
N PHE A 357 13.19 10.41 16.92
CA PHE A 357 11.91 10.63 16.25
C PHE A 357 10.75 10.72 17.26
N ASN A 358 10.71 9.83 18.26
CA ASN A 358 9.70 9.90 19.32
C ASN A 358 9.75 11.21 20.12
N LYS A 359 10.95 11.69 20.47
CA LYS A 359 11.14 12.97 21.15
C LYS A 359 10.64 14.14 20.29
N ILE A 360 10.99 14.13 19.00
CA ILE A 360 10.50 15.10 18.02
C ILE A 360 8.97 15.06 17.93
N CYS A 361 8.36 13.88 17.78
CA CYS A 361 6.90 13.74 17.73
C CYS A 361 6.22 14.33 18.97
N GLY A 362 6.77 14.09 20.16
CA GLY A 362 6.29 14.70 21.41
C GLY A 362 6.37 16.23 21.35
N ARG A 363 7.54 16.77 21.04
CA ARG A 363 7.80 18.21 20.98
C ARG A 363 6.97 18.93 19.92
N VAL A 364 6.87 18.35 18.73
CA VAL A 364 6.11 18.90 17.60
C VAL A 364 4.63 18.97 17.92
N LYS A 365 4.06 17.98 18.61
CA LYS A 365 2.64 18.00 18.96
C LYS A 365 2.30 19.07 20.02
N GLU A 366 3.26 19.51 20.83
CA GLU A 366 3.07 20.67 21.73
C GLU A 366 2.91 21.98 20.94
N ILE A 367 3.61 22.11 19.81
CA ILE A 367 3.65 23.33 18.99
C ILE A 367 2.56 23.32 17.91
N ALA A 368 2.31 22.15 17.32
CA ALA A 368 1.32 21.87 16.30
C ALA A 368 0.36 20.75 16.76
N PRO A 369 -0.58 21.02 17.69
CA PRO A 369 -1.58 20.05 18.13
C PRO A 369 -2.46 19.47 17.01
N GLU A 370 -2.54 20.15 15.87
CA GLU A 370 -3.26 19.75 14.66
C GLU A 370 -2.57 18.64 13.85
N MET A 371 -1.28 18.35 14.10
CA MET A 371 -0.47 17.42 13.31
C MET A 371 -1.15 16.04 13.16
N GLU A 372 -1.34 15.58 11.93
CA GLU A 372 -2.01 14.32 11.59
C GLU A 372 -1.00 13.16 11.52
N PHE A 373 0.17 13.41 10.93
CA PHE A 373 1.20 12.38 10.76
C PHE A 373 2.64 12.90 10.70
N ALA A 374 3.60 12.02 10.99
CA ALA A 374 5.02 12.28 10.82
C ALA A 374 5.70 11.06 10.22
N ILE A 375 6.66 11.28 9.32
CA ILE A 375 7.37 10.22 8.59
C ILE A 375 8.87 10.47 8.62
N THR A 376 9.66 9.46 8.94
CA THR A 376 11.12 9.56 8.88
C THR A 376 11.77 8.27 8.39
N GLY A 377 12.89 8.40 7.68
CA GLY A 377 13.85 7.31 7.54
C GLY A 377 14.66 7.15 8.82
N SER A 378 14.76 5.92 9.32
CA SER A 378 15.40 5.61 10.59
C SER A 378 16.43 4.50 10.47
N SER A 379 17.50 4.60 11.25
CA SER A 379 18.48 3.51 11.42
C SER A 379 18.06 2.45 12.43
N THR A 380 17.03 2.74 13.25
CA THR A 380 16.47 1.83 14.25
C THR A 380 14.95 1.72 14.14
N ASN A 381 14.38 0.63 14.64
CA ASN A 381 12.93 0.39 14.61
C ASN A 381 12.30 0.27 16.01
N CYS A 382 10.99 0.03 16.04
CA CYS A 382 10.22 -0.16 17.28
C CYS A 382 10.56 -1.44 18.06
N GLU A 383 11.44 -2.30 17.53
CA GLU A 383 11.95 -3.52 18.18
C GLU A 383 13.37 -3.35 18.73
N GLY A 384 13.97 -2.17 18.58
CA GLY A 384 15.38 -1.93 18.93
C GLY A 384 16.37 -2.57 17.96
N GLU A 385 15.94 -2.95 16.76
CA GLU A 385 16.80 -3.50 15.73
C GLU A 385 17.45 -2.38 14.91
N GLU A 386 18.72 -2.57 14.56
CA GLU A 386 19.45 -1.71 13.63
C GLU A 386 19.22 -2.13 12.16
N GLY A 387 19.21 -1.16 11.26
CA GLY A 387 18.96 -1.37 9.85
C GLY A 387 18.58 -0.09 9.13
N ASN A 388 17.72 -0.22 8.13
CA ASN A 388 17.14 0.90 7.40
C ASN A 388 15.63 0.72 7.41
N PHE A 389 14.94 1.68 8.00
CA PHE A 389 13.51 1.62 8.26
C PHE A 389 12.83 2.92 7.87
N VAL A 390 11.53 2.86 7.63
CA VAL A 390 10.63 3.99 7.72
C VAL A 390 9.88 3.89 9.04
N LEU A 391 9.77 5.02 9.74
CA LEU A 391 8.86 5.18 10.87
C LEU A 391 7.72 6.09 10.46
N THR A 392 6.50 5.72 10.85
CA THR A 392 5.30 6.53 10.63
C THR A 392 4.55 6.67 11.93
N ALA A 393 4.38 7.92 12.38
CA ALA A 393 3.53 8.29 13.50
C ALA A 393 2.20 8.82 12.96
N MET A 394 1.09 8.31 13.52
CA MET A 394 -0.27 8.76 13.22
C MET A 394 -0.95 9.21 14.52
N TRP A 395 -1.44 10.44 14.57
CA TRP A 395 -2.19 10.94 15.72
C TRP A 395 -3.69 10.67 15.56
N LYS A 396 -4.38 10.47 16.69
CA LYS A 396 -5.85 10.41 16.70
C LYS A 396 -6.40 11.84 16.67
N ASN A 397 -7.44 12.09 15.87
CA ASN A 397 -8.14 13.37 15.89
C ASN A 397 -9.01 13.47 17.17
N ASN A 398 -8.86 14.56 17.91
CA ASN A 398 -9.08 14.62 19.35
C ASN A 398 -10.43 15.24 19.77
N GLU A 399 -11.51 15.03 19.01
CA GLU A 399 -12.82 15.62 19.37
C GLU A 399 -13.45 15.01 20.64
N LEU A 400 -13.06 13.80 21.04
CA LEU A 400 -13.54 13.15 22.29
C LEU A 400 -12.56 13.26 23.47
N ALA A 401 -11.40 13.90 23.29
CA ALA A 401 -10.37 14.05 24.33
C ALA A 401 -10.60 15.23 25.28
N GLU A 402 -11.76 15.91 25.19
CA GLU A 402 -12.19 16.87 26.21
C GLU A 402 -12.48 16.20 27.57
N LEU A 403 -12.60 14.87 27.61
CA LEU A 403 -12.89 14.12 28.81
C LEU A 403 -11.71 13.22 29.21
N LYS A 404 -10.78 13.83 29.96
CA LYS A 404 -9.80 13.19 30.87
C LYS A 404 -8.56 12.58 30.20
N HIS A 405 -7.43 13.28 30.42
CA HIS A 405 -6.02 12.95 30.11
C HIS A 405 -5.46 13.53 28.79
N LYS A 406 -4.70 14.63 28.92
CA LYS A 406 -3.85 15.30 27.92
C LYS A 406 -2.66 14.45 27.42
N GLU A 407 -2.81 13.14 27.27
CA GLU A 407 -1.73 12.35 26.66
C GLU A 407 -1.85 12.46 25.13
N SER A 408 -0.83 13.06 24.51
CA SER A 408 -0.62 13.09 23.06
C SER A 408 -0.30 11.66 22.58
N ARG A 409 -1.32 10.82 22.51
CA ARG A 409 -1.17 9.43 22.09
C ARG A 409 -1.10 9.36 20.58
N TYR A 410 -0.08 8.67 20.07
CA TYR A 410 0.03 8.37 18.64
C TYR A 410 0.38 6.91 18.40
N LEU A 411 -0.07 6.42 17.25
CA LEU A 411 0.29 5.13 16.72
C LEU A 411 1.64 5.24 16.02
N LEU A 412 2.64 4.48 16.47
CA LEU A 412 3.93 4.37 15.81
C LEU A 412 4.03 3.02 15.11
N THR A 413 4.42 3.07 13.83
CA THR A 413 4.76 1.89 13.04
C THR A 413 6.18 2.01 12.52
N SER A 414 6.83 0.86 12.32
CA SER A 414 8.13 0.78 11.65
C SER A 414 8.10 -0.31 10.58
N ARG A 415 8.75 -0.04 9.45
CA ARG A 415 8.90 -0.99 8.36
C ARG A 415 10.31 -0.94 7.80
N ARG A 416 10.91 -2.10 7.55
CA ARG A 416 12.23 -2.25 6.90
C ARG A 416 12.19 -1.82 5.44
N LYS A 417 13.34 -1.36 4.93
CA LYS A 417 13.65 -1.27 3.50
C LYS A 417 13.76 -2.66 2.88
N HIS A 418 13.26 -2.84 1.66
CA HIS A 418 13.25 -4.15 0.98
C HIS A 418 14.49 -4.39 0.13
N HIS A 419 15.09 -3.34 -0.40
CA HIS A 419 16.23 -3.42 -1.29
C HIS A 419 17.46 -2.70 -0.70
N ARG A 420 18.61 -3.37 -0.69
CA ARG A 420 19.88 -2.71 -0.33
C ARG A 420 20.30 -1.72 -1.41
N TRP A 421 20.83 -0.59 -0.98
CA TRP A 421 21.55 0.29 -1.88
C TRP A 421 22.83 -0.37 -2.37
N ARG A 422 22.98 -0.48 -3.69
CA ARG A 422 24.22 -0.90 -4.34
C ARG A 422 24.88 0.31 -4.99
N LEU A 423 26.10 0.61 -4.57
CA LEU A 423 26.96 1.63 -5.13
C LEU A 423 27.92 1.02 -6.15
N ALA A 424 27.80 1.44 -7.41
CA ALA A 424 28.76 1.16 -8.47
C ALA A 424 29.83 2.27 -8.57
N GLN A 425 30.90 2.01 -9.33
CA GLN A 425 31.99 2.98 -9.54
C GLN A 425 31.49 4.38 -9.94
N SER A 426 30.50 4.47 -10.84
CA SER A 426 29.95 5.75 -11.26
C SER A 426 29.25 6.48 -10.12
N GLN A 427 28.49 5.76 -9.28
CA GLN A 427 27.78 6.34 -8.14
C GLN A 427 28.76 6.77 -7.04
N ILE A 428 29.81 5.99 -6.78
CA ILE A 428 30.86 6.37 -5.83
C ILE A 428 31.48 7.71 -6.25
N LYS A 429 31.75 7.91 -7.54
CA LYS A 429 32.22 9.20 -8.06
C LYS A 429 31.14 10.28 -8.01
N ASP A 430 29.92 9.96 -8.44
CA ASP A 430 28.80 10.90 -8.51
C ASP A 430 28.38 11.43 -7.13
N TYR A 431 28.69 10.73 -6.04
CA TYR A 431 28.44 11.16 -4.65
C TYR A 431 29.72 11.55 -3.89
N ASP A 432 30.85 11.69 -4.59
CA ASP A 432 32.18 11.99 -4.03
C ASP A 432 32.66 11.01 -2.93
N LEU A 433 32.29 9.73 -3.00
CA LEU A 433 32.60 8.73 -1.96
C LEU A 433 33.95 8.03 -2.16
N THR A 434 34.81 8.55 -3.04
CA THR A 434 36.07 7.89 -3.45
C THR A 434 37.10 7.76 -2.32
N LYS A 435 36.99 8.60 -1.28
CA LYS A 435 37.85 8.52 -0.09
C LYS A 435 37.42 7.42 0.87
N SER A 436 36.15 7.03 0.85
CA SER A 436 35.58 6.07 1.80
C SER A 436 35.36 4.70 1.19
N LEU A 437 35.09 4.62 -0.12
CA LEU A 437 34.76 3.40 -0.82
C LEU A 437 35.66 3.23 -2.05
N ASP A 438 36.26 2.05 -2.18
CA ASP A 438 37.08 1.72 -3.35
C ASP A 438 36.23 1.61 -4.63
N CYS A 439 36.60 2.39 -5.65
CA CYS A 439 35.98 2.42 -6.97
C CYS A 439 36.13 1.12 -7.78
N SER A 440 37.03 0.22 -7.41
CA SER A 440 37.23 -1.06 -8.13
C SER A 440 36.20 -2.13 -7.72
N SER A 441 35.46 -1.89 -6.64
CA SER A 441 34.50 -2.80 -6.03
C SER A 441 33.06 -2.30 -6.14
N ALA A 442 32.09 -3.23 -6.02
CA ALA A 442 30.69 -2.91 -5.81
C ALA A 442 30.39 -2.96 -4.30
N TRP A 443 29.77 -1.91 -3.80
CA TRP A 443 29.49 -1.75 -2.38
C TRP A 443 27.99 -1.89 -2.11
N TRP A 444 27.64 -2.67 -1.10
CA TRP A 444 26.26 -2.93 -0.70
C TRP A 444 25.97 -2.45 0.71
N GLU A 445 24.86 -1.76 0.86
CA GLU A 445 24.37 -1.29 2.15
C GLU A 445 24.21 -2.47 3.13
N SER A 446 24.76 -2.30 4.33
CA SER A 446 24.72 -3.31 5.37
C SER A 446 23.42 -3.23 6.18
N HIS A 447 22.36 -3.89 5.71
CA HIS A 447 21.21 -4.22 6.55
C HIS A 447 20.63 -5.60 6.21
N LYS A 448 19.82 -6.16 7.10
CA LYS A 448 19.08 -7.41 6.84
C LYS A 448 17.82 -7.09 6.01
N ILE A 449 17.60 -7.86 4.95
CA ILE A 449 16.33 -7.91 4.23
C ILE A 449 15.47 -8.96 4.93
N ALA A 450 14.23 -8.61 5.25
CA ALA A 450 13.26 -9.50 5.91
C ALA A 450 12.02 -9.67 5.02
N GLN A 451 10.95 -10.25 5.56
CA GLN A 451 9.64 -10.29 4.91
C GLN A 451 9.26 -8.88 4.42
N ARG A 452 8.89 -8.75 3.15
CA ARG A 452 8.43 -7.48 2.58
C ARG A 452 7.09 -7.12 3.18
N GLU A 453 6.95 -5.86 3.56
CA GLU A 453 5.75 -5.33 4.19
C GLU A 453 5.37 -4.02 3.50
N ILE A 454 4.09 -3.69 3.43
CA ILE A 454 3.66 -2.36 3.01
C ILE A 454 2.52 -1.90 3.90
N HIS A 455 2.65 -0.67 4.38
CA HIS A 455 1.70 -0.08 5.32
C HIS A 455 0.92 1.00 4.59
N PHE A 456 -0.40 0.90 4.63
CA PHE A 456 -1.33 1.91 4.17
C PHE A 456 -1.88 2.63 5.40
N PHE A 457 -1.92 3.95 5.36
CA PHE A 457 -2.42 4.78 6.45
C PHE A 457 -3.60 5.58 5.95
N HIS A 458 -4.78 5.22 6.42
CA HIS A 458 -5.97 6.04 6.26
C HIS A 458 -5.86 7.22 7.22
N PHE A 459 -5.94 8.45 6.73
CA PHE A 459 -5.71 9.65 7.55
C PHE A 459 -6.81 10.71 7.44
N ARG A 460 -7.55 10.73 6.33
CA ARG A 460 -8.79 11.50 6.15
C ARG A 460 -9.80 10.64 5.40
N LYS A 461 -11.07 11.05 5.33
CA LYS A 461 -12.23 10.24 4.89
C LYS A 461 -11.94 9.30 3.70
N THR A 462 -11.26 9.76 2.65
CA THR A 462 -10.86 8.95 1.49
C THR A 462 -9.36 9.05 1.17
N SER A 463 -8.58 9.61 2.08
CA SER A 463 -7.15 9.81 1.89
C SER A 463 -6.34 8.72 2.54
N VAL A 464 -5.54 8.05 1.71
CA VAL A 464 -4.70 6.92 2.10
C VAL A 464 -3.30 7.16 1.55
N PHE A 465 -2.32 7.21 2.44
CA PHE A 465 -0.92 7.29 2.04
C PHE A 465 -0.15 6.02 2.34
N THR A 466 0.98 5.87 1.66
CA THR A 466 2.02 4.90 1.98
C THR A 466 3.40 5.51 1.81
N THR A 467 4.44 4.77 2.19
CA THR A 467 5.83 5.24 2.09
C THR A 467 6.72 4.20 1.44
N MET A 468 7.68 4.63 0.63
CA MET A 468 8.71 3.80 -0.01
C MET A 468 10.10 4.34 0.34
N ILE A 469 11.10 3.47 0.42
CA ILE A 469 12.47 3.85 0.79
C ILE A 469 13.40 3.61 -0.40
N CYS A 470 13.91 4.69 -1.00
CA CYS A 470 14.89 4.68 -2.09
C CYS A 470 14.76 3.55 -3.11
N GLU A 471 15.61 2.53 -3.04
CA GLU A 471 15.61 1.40 -3.97
C GLU A 471 14.28 0.67 -4.07
N ASP A 472 13.44 0.71 -3.04
CA ASP A 472 12.09 0.13 -3.08
C ASP A 472 11.25 0.81 -4.18
N LEU A 473 11.45 2.11 -4.44
CA LEU A 473 10.85 2.81 -5.58
C LEU A 473 11.56 2.48 -6.91
N ALA A 474 12.89 2.34 -6.89
CA ALA A 474 13.71 2.23 -8.10
C ALA A 474 13.74 0.83 -8.74
N ARG A 475 13.43 -0.22 -7.98
CA ARG A 475 13.55 -1.61 -8.42
C ARG A 475 12.18 -2.19 -8.76
N SER A 476 12.20 -3.34 -9.44
CA SER A 476 11.01 -4.18 -9.64
C SER A 476 10.64 -4.84 -8.31
N ASP A 477 10.18 -4.03 -7.35
CA ASP A 477 9.72 -4.48 -6.05
C ASP A 477 8.30 -5.05 -6.20
N PRO A 478 8.00 -6.26 -5.68
CA PRO A 478 6.64 -6.81 -5.68
C PRO A 478 5.57 -5.88 -5.08
N CYS A 479 5.96 -4.96 -4.21
CA CYS A 479 5.07 -3.93 -3.67
C CYS A 479 4.47 -3.02 -4.76
N HIS A 480 5.12 -2.86 -5.91
CA HIS A 480 4.58 -2.01 -6.99
C HIS A 480 3.27 -2.56 -7.55
N ASP A 481 3.12 -3.88 -7.61
CA ASP A 481 1.87 -4.49 -8.06
C ASP A 481 0.72 -4.27 -7.08
N ILE A 482 1.05 -4.24 -5.79
CA ILE A 482 0.11 -3.96 -4.70
C ILE A 482 -0.29 -2.47 -4.71
N LEU A 483 0.69 -1.57 -4.88
CA LEU A 483 0.44 -0.14 -5.02
C LEU A 483 -0.53 0.15 -6.16
N ARG A 484 -0.34 -0.48 -7.32
CA ARG A 484 -1.25 -0.35 -8.48
C ARG A 484 -2.61 -1.00 -8.25
N ALA A 485 -2.67 -2.07 -7.48
CA ALA A 485 -3.93 -2.75 -7.19
C ALA A 485 -4.80 -1.98 -6.21
N ILE A 486 -4.21 -1.43 -5.14
CA ILE A 486 -4.91 -0.67 -4.09
C ILE A 486 -5.14 0.78 -4.51
N GLY A 487 -4.13 1.42 -5.10
CA GLY A 487 -4.17 2.82 -5.51
C GLY A 487 -4.28 3.82 -4.37
N PRO A 488 -3.27 3.92 -3.48
CA PRO A 488 -3.23 5.03 -2.53
C PRO A 488 -3.21 6.36 -3.29
N ASN A 489 -3.86 7.40 -2.77
CA ASN A 489 -3.86 8.71 -3.42
C ASN A 489 -2.66 9.58 -3.06
N LEU A 490 -1.82 9.14 -2.10
CA LEU A 490 -0.56 9.80 -1.76
C LEU A 490 0.54 8.78 -1.49
N LEU A 491 1.75 9.03 -1.98
CA LEU A 491 2.93 8.22 -1.71
C LEU A 491 4.13 9.11 -1.39
N PHE A 492 4.76 8.81 -0.28
CA PHE A 492 6.03 9.43 0.11
C PHE A 492 7.17 8.50 -0.25
N ALA A 493 8.13 8.97 -1.03
CA ALA A 493 9.37 8.25 -1.31
C ALA A 493 10.51 8.98 -0.61
N ILE A 494 10.99 8.41 0.49
CA ILE A 494 12.11 8.97 1.26
C ILE A 494 13.42 8.35 0.77
N LEU A 495 14.39 9.20 0.46
CA LEU A 495 15.56 8.83 -0.33
C LEU A 495 16.85 9.29 0.34
N MET A 496 17.89 8.50 0.14
CA MET A 496 19.29 8.91 0.25
C MET A 496 19.86 8.97 -1.17
N ASP A 497 19.55 10.06 -1.89
CA ASP A 497 19.97 10.27 -3.27
C ASP A 497 20.42 11.72 -3.56
N GLY A 498 20.90 11.98 -4.78
CA GLY A 498 21.22 13.33 -5.27
C GLY A 498 19.97 14.20 -5.56
N PRO A 499 20.11 15.30 -6.33
CA PRO A 499 19.02 16.22 -6.66
C PRO A 499 17.73 15.57 -7.18
N GLN A 500 16.58 16.04 -6.72
CA GLN A 500 15.26 15.53 -7.12
C GLN A 500 14.74 16.26 -8.35
N ILE A 501 15.25 15.89 -9.53
CA ILE A 501 14.98 16.59 -10.80
C ILE A 501 14.36 15.66 -11.86
N PRO A 502 13.61 16.20 -12.84
CA PRO A 502 12.86 15.39 -13.83
C PRO A 502 13.69 14.38 -14.63
N ALA A 503 14.96 14.68 -14.90
CA ALA A 503 15.83 13.82 -15.70
C ALA A 503 16.31 12.56 -14.93
N ARG A 504 16.13 12.50 -13.61
CA ARG A 504 16.67 11.43 -12.76
C ARG A 504 15.66 10.32 -12.53
N TRP A 505 16.18 9.20 -12.03
CA TRP A 505 15.40 7.99 -11.83
C TRP A 505 14.16 8.20 -10.94
N PRO A 506 14.16 9.00 -9.84
CA PRO A 506 12.98 9.12 -8.99
C PRO A 506 11.77 9.64 -9.77
N ALA A 507 11.99 10.62 -10.66
CA ALA A 507 10.95 11.17 -11.53
C ALA A 507 10.31 10.11 -12.43
N ARG A 508 11.13 9.21 -13.01
CA ARG A 508 10.63 8.16 -13.91
C ARG A 508 9.73 7.17 -13.19
N TYR A 509 10.14 6.69 -12.01
CA TYR A 509 9.32 5.71 -11.27
C TYR A 509 8.10 6.36 -10.62
N ALA A 510 8.23 7.60 -10.13
CA ALA A 510 7.10 8.39 -9.64
C ALA A 510 6.05 8.59 -10.74
N ALA A 511 6.46 8.89 -11.98
CA ALA A 511 5.56 9.03 -13.11
C ALA A 511 4.72 7.76 -13.35
N THR A 512 5.32 6.56 -13.23
CA THR A 512 4.56 5.32 -13.44
C THR A 512 3.43 5.10 -12.43
N LEU A 513 3.60 5.56 -11.17
CA LEU A 513 2.58 5.44 -10.13
C LEU A 513 1.54 6.57 -10.22
N ALA A 514 1.97 7.75 -10.67
CA ALA A 514 1.07 8.86 -10.95
C ALA A 514 0.19 8.63 -12.18
N GLU A 515 0.66 7.87 -13.17
CA GLU A 515 -0.11 7.49 -14.36
C GLU A 515 -0.98 6.25 -14.11
N ASP A 516 -0.46 5.28 -13.35
CA ASP A 516 -1.17 4.07 -12.95
C ASP A 516 -0.78 3.70 -11.51
N PRO A 517 -1.64 3.94 -10.49
CA PRO A 517 -3.10 4.10 -10.60
C PRO A 517 -3.64 5.53 -10.42
N GLY A 518 -2.81 6.58 -10.57
CA GLY A 518 -3.23 7.96 -10.24
C GLY A 518 -2.72 8.47 -8.90
N THR A 519 -1.67 7.87 -8.35
CA THR A 519 -1.10 8.22 -7.04
C THR A 519 -0.29 9.51 -7.11
N SER A 520 -0.56 10.48 -6.24
CA SER A 520 0.33 11.64 -6.08
C SER A 520 1.60 11.23 -5.32
N VAL A 521 2.77 11.50 -5.89
CA VAL A 521 4.07 11.06 -5.37
C VAL A 521 4.93 12.25 -4.98
N LEU A 522 5.36 12.29 -3.72
CA LEU A 522 6.38 13.19 -3.20
C LEU A 522 7.67 12.41 -2.94
N THR A 523 8.73 12.75 -3.66
CA THR A 523 10.08 12.24 -3.39
C THR A 523 10.84 13.26 -2.53
N VAL A 524 11.61 12.79 -1.54
CA VAL A 524 12.36 13.65 -0.62
C VAL A 524 13.74 13.06 -0.37
N THR A 525 14.79 13.86 -0.53
CA THR A 525 16.18 13.47 -0.23
C THR A 525 16.83 14.38 0.81
N SER A 526 17.94 13.92 1.39
CA SER A 526 18.80 14.73 2.26
C SER A 526 19.52 15.81 1.48
N LEU A 527 19.68 16.99 2.09
CA LEU A 527 20.48 18.06 1.51
C LEU A 527 21.96 17.65 1.46
N GLY A 528 22.46 16.93 2.46
CA GLY A 528 23.86 16.53 2.55
C GLY A 528 24.35 15.69 1.36
N LEU A 529 23.62 14.64 0.98
CA LEU A 529 24.03 13.81 -0.17
C LEU A 529 23.86 14.53 -1.52
N MET A 530 22.84 15.39 -1.62
CA MET A 530 22.63 16.24 -2.79
C MET A 530 23.77 17.25 -2.97
N GLU A 531 24.23 17.89 -1.89
CA GLU A 531 25.39 18.79 -1.90
C GLU A 531 26.67 18.05 -2.29
N ARG A 532 26.88 16.83 -1.79
CA ARG A 532 28.02 15.99 -2.24
C ARG A 532 27.98 15.73 -3.74
N SER A 533 26.82 15.39 -4.29
CA SER A 533 26.70 15.11 -5.73
C SER A 533 26.96 16.33 -6.59
N THR A 534 26.55 17.50 -6.09
CA THR A 534 26.85 18.80 -6.70
C THR A 534 28.35 19.12 -6.63
N ALA A 535 28.98 18.92 -5.47
CA ALA A 535 30.41 19.15 -5.26
C ALA A 535 31.30 18.24 -6.13
N ALA A 536 30.83 17.02 -6.44
CA ALA A 536 31.47 16.10 -7.38
C ALA A 536 31.43 16.60 -8.84
N GLY A 537 30.73 17.70 -9.14
CA GLY A 537 30.57 18.25 -10.48
C GLY A 537 29.58 17.48 -11.35
N LYS A 538 28.80 16.56 -10.77
CA LYS A 538 27.78 15.80 -11.51
C LYS A 538 26.60 16.67 -11.94
N PHE A 539 26.25 17.64 -11.11
CA PHE A 539 25.16 18.58 -11.34
C PHE A 539 25.65 20.02 -11.09
N PRO A 540 25.05 21.03 -11.75
CA PRO A 540 25.26 22.42 -11.36
C PRO A 540 24.78 22.65 -9.91
N PRO A 541 25.20 23.75 -9.24
CA PRO A 541 24.67 24.13 -7.93
C PRO A 541 23.15 23.97 -7.87
N ASN A 542 22.69 23.02 -7.06
CA ASN A 542 21.30 22.61 -7.02
C ASN A 542 20.92 22.33 -5.56
N ARG A 543 19.80 22.91 -5.10
CA ARG A 543 19.20 22.71 -3.77
C ARG A 543 17.82 22.07 -3.84
N THR A 544 17.56 21.27 -4.88
CA THR A 544 16.30 20.57 -5.14
C THR A 544 16.21 19.30 -4.30
N ILE A 545 15.68 19.46 -3.08
CA ILE A 545 15.59 18.41 -2.06
C ILE A 545 14.35 17.53 -2.20
N ALA A 546 13.35 17.96 -2.96
CA ALA A 546 12.15 17.18 -3.19
C ALA A 546 11.61 17.36 -4.61
N MET A 547 10.74 16.45 -5.02
CA MET A 547 10.02 16.55 -6.29
C MET A 547 8.63 15.96 -6.14
N TRP A 548 7.65 16.67 -6.69
CA TRP A 548 6.26 16.29 -6.75
C TRP A 548 5.87 15.81 -8.16
N ARG A 549 5.04 14.78 -8.23
CA ARG A 549 4.42 14.28 -9.46
C ARG A 549 3.03 13.75 -9.13
N ASP A 550 2.01 14.20 -9.84
CA ASP A 550 0.64 13.71 -9.75
C ASP A 550 0.10 13.33 -11.13
N GLU A 551 -1.18 12.93 -11.20
CA GLU A 551 -1.83 12.46 -12.42
C GLU A 551 -2.05 13.56 -13.47
N ASP A 552 -1.82 14.85 -13.15
CA ASP A 552 -1.82 15.92 -14.17
C ASP A 552 -0.57 15.84 -15.07
N GLY A 553 0.38 14.98 -14.73
CA GLY A 553 1.51 14.66 -15.60
C GLY A 553 2.64 15.68 -15.58
N GLU A 554 2.60 16.66 -14.67
CA GLU A 554 3.70 17.61 -14.47
C GLU A 554 4.63 17.14 -13.35
N THR A 555 5.94 17.15 -13.61
CA THR A 555 6.97 16.88 -12.59
C THR A 555 7.51 18.21 -12.07
N ARG A 556 7.28 18.48 -10.78
CA ARG A 556 7.66 19.75 -10.14
C ARG A 556 8.87 19.54 -9.21
N PRO A 557 10.07 20.01 -9.57
CA PRO A 557 11.20 20.04 -8.66
C PRO A 557 10.97 21.11 -7.58
N LEU A 558 11.29 20.78 -6.32
CA LEU A 558 11.13 21.66 -5.17
C LEU A 558 12.50 21.99 -4.57
N SER A 559 12.93 23.24 -4.75
CA SER A 559 14.25 23.74 -4.35
C SER A 559 14.20 24.61 -3.11
N LEU A 560 15.19 24.43 -2.23
CA LEU A 560 15.43 25.33 -1.11
C LEU A 560 16.19 26.58 -1.54
N ASP A 561 15.80 27.71 -0.97
CA ASP A 561 16.58 28.94 -1.04
C ASP A 561 17.89 28.79 -0.26
N ASP A 562 18.82 29.73 -0.50
CA ASP A 562 20.06 29.80 0.24
C ASP A 562 19.79 29.98 1.74
N LYS A 563 20.48 29.19 2.56
CA LYS A 563 20.35 29.16 4.04
C LYS A 563 19.03 28.62 4.58
N ALA A 564 18.03 28.38 3.75
CA ALA A 564 16.81 27.71 4.16
C ALA A 564 17.11 26.28 4.62
N ARG A 565 16.40 25.84 5.66
CA ARG A 565 16.60 24.54 6.32
C ARG A 565 15.40 23.62 6.21
N SER A 566 14.25 24.15 5.82
CA SER A 566 13.08 23.34 5.56
C SER A 566 12.24 23.94 4.45
N MET A 567 11.26 23.17 4.00
CA MET A 567 10.30 23.57 2.99
C MET A 567 8.89 23.24 3.45
N LEU A 568 8.00 24.22 3.37
CA LEU A 568 6.57 24.02 3.53
C LEU A 568 5.95 23.75 2.16
N LEU A 569 5.42 22.54 1.97
CA LEU A 569 4.65 22.13 0.81
C LEU A 569 3.16 22.19 1.15
N SER A 570 2.39 22.92 0.33
CA SER A 570 0.93 22.99 0.43
C SER A 570 0.32 22.19 -0.72
N LEU A 571 -0.62 21.31 -0.36
CA LEU A 571 -1.40 20.52 -1.30
C LEU A 571 -2.87 20.90 -1.20
N GLU A 572 -3.57 20.86 -2.32
CA GLU A 572 -5.02 21.01 -2.37
C GLU A 572 -5.69 19.70 -2.78
N PRO A 573 -6.85 19.39 -2.21
CA PRO A 573 -7.59 18.21 -2.59
C PRO A 573 -8.41 18.48 -3.85
N ARG A 574 -8.46 17.48 -4.74
CA ARG A 574 -9.26 17.52 -5.96
C ARG A 574 -10.13 16.28 -6.04
N SER A 575 -11.44 16.49 -6.19
CA SER A 575 -12.37 15.38 -6.46
C SER A 575 -12.08 14.79 -7.84
N VAL A 576 -12.04 13.46 -7.91
CA VAL A 576 -11.79 12.69 -9.12
C VAL A 576 -12.91 11.66 -9.27
N VAL A 577 -13.33 11.44 -10.52
CA VAL A 577 -14.27 10.37 -10.85
C VAL A 577 -13.49 9.26 -11.54
N ASP A 578 -13.29 8.16 -10.83
CA ASP A 578 -12.71 6.96 -11.42
C ASP A 578 -13.82 6.06 -11.99
N GLN A 579 -13.49 5.22 -12.99
CA GLN A 579 -14.45 4.31 -13.59
C GLN A 579 -13.84 2.92 -13.77
N THR A 580 -14.61 1.89 -13.43
CA THR A 580 -14.27 0.49 -13.71
C THR A 580 -14.44 0.16 -15.20
N LEU A 581 -13.80 -0.90 -15.65
CA LEU A 581 -13.91 -1.43 -16.99
C LEU A 581 -15.36 -1.82 -17.37
N ASP A 582 -16.18 -2.23 -16.40
CA ASP A 582 -17.60 -2.53 -16.58
C ASP A 582 -18.52 -1.31 -16.37
N GLY A 583 -17.95 -0.12 -16.19
CA GLY A 583 -18.67 1.16 -16.25
C GLY A 583 -19.17 1.70 -14.89
N ARG A 584 -19.04 0.94 -13.79
CA ARG A 584 -19.33 1.43 -12.43
C ARG A 584 -18.36 2.55 -12.08
N LYS A 585 -18.88 3.67 -11.56
CA LYS A 585 -18.11 4.86 -11.20
C LYS A 585 -17.77 4.89 -9.71
N ASN A 586 -16.67 5.56 -9.37
CA ASN A 586 -16.35 6.02 -8.03
C ASN A 586 -16.28 7.55 -8.05
N GLU A 587 -17.34 8.21 -7.58
CA GLU A 587 -17.44 9.68 -7.54
C GLU A 587 -16.93 10.28 -6.22
N LYS A 588 -16.51 9.43 -5.28
CA LYS A 588 -16.04 9.84 -3.95
C LYS A 588 -14.51 9.85 -3.85
N ALA A 589 -13.78 9.58 -4.93
CA ALA A 589 -12.34 9.58 -4.90
C ALA A 589 -11.78 11.00 -4.83
N TRP A 590 -10.68 11.15 -4.11
CA TRP A 590 -9.91 12.38 -4.03
C TRP A 590 -8.46 12.13 -4.42
N SER A 591 -7.86 13.14 -5.04
CA SER A 591 -6.43 13.18 -5.35
C SER A 591 -5.82 14.47 -4.82
N TRP A 592 -4.58 14.37 -4.34
CA TRP A 592 -3.83 15.53 -3.88
C TRP A 592 -3.15 16.23 -5.06
N ARG A 593 -3.20 17.56 -5.08
CA ARG A 593 -2.59 18.41 -6.10
C ARG A 593 -1.62 19.40 -5.49
N TYR A 594 -0.56 19.68 -6.23
CA TYR A 594 0.38 20.71 -5.85
C TYR A 594 -0.28 22.09 -5.88
N LYS A 595 -0.30 22.78 -4.75
CA LYS A 595 -0.75 24.18 -4.64
C LYS A 595 0.43 25.14 -4.60
N GLY A 596 1.46 24.82 -3.82
CA GLY A 596 2.65 25.67 -3.70
C GLY A 596 3.69 25.11 -2.73
N ALA A 597 4.91 25.64 -2.79
CA ALA A 597 5.97 25.33 -1.84
C ALA A 597 6.78 26.58 -1.51
N VAL A 598 7.24 26.71 -0.26
CA VAL A 598 8.04 27.85 0.22
C VAL A 598 9.16 27.37 1.13
N SER A 599 10.37 27.89 0.91
CA SER A 599 11.54 27.66 1.77
C SER A 599 11.44 28.42 3.09
N LEU A 600 11.95 27.86 4.20
CA LEU A 600 11.92 28.42 5.56
C LEU A 600 13.28 28.44 6.26
#